data_AF-A0A507FNY7-F1
#
_entry.id   AF-A0A507FNY7-F1
#
_cell.length_a   1.000
_cell.length_b   1.000
_cell.length_c   1.000
_cell.angle_alpha   90.00
_cell.angle_beta   90.00
_cell.angle_gamma   90.00
#
_symmetry.space_group_name_H-M   'P 1'
#
loop_
_entity.id
_entity.type
_entity.pdbx_description
1 polymer ?
#
loop_
_entity_poly.entity_id
_entity_poly.type
_entity_poly.pdbx_seq_one_letter_code
_entity_poly.pdbx_strand_id
1 'polypeptide(L)'
;MSLAASPTPARFDALVAFGDSFSDTHNLFDLYGLPKPPYFNGRYSNGPVWIEYLSAQLSVANTYNFAYAGSSADNADSLTPLLEMTGASKIFDFRTPDLTEQLELYKSKSLVLNSTTTLFTVFSGANDFVFSSVQGRIPKPEAVADYVTDFTASLIEASNATAIVILNMPPIQFTPVGRLFSVAQNVVASLMTKYNEALTEGVTRTSV
;
A
#
# COMPACT_ATOMS: atom_id res chain seq x y z
N MET A 1 -39.74 -25.99 -6.99
CA MET A 1 -38.90 -25.05 -6.21
C MET A 1 -37.45 -25.50 -6.37
N SER A 2 -36.65 -24.77 -7.14
CA SER A 2 -35.20 -25.03 -7.24
C SER A 2 -34.52 -24.26 -6.11
N LEU A 3 -33.83 -24.98 -5.23
CA LEU A 3 -32.96 -24.37 -4.22
C LEU A 3 -31.69 -23.92 -4.94
N ALA A 4 -31.54 -22.62 -5.14
CA ALA A 4 -30.25 -22.06 -5.52
C ALA A 4 -29.25 -22.38 -4.40
N ALA A 5 -28.15 -23.04 -4.73
CA ALA A 5 -27.05 -23.22 -3.81
C ALA A 5 -26.56 -21.83 -3.37
N SER A 6 -26.46 -21.59 -2.07
CA SER A 6 -25.74 -20.42 -1.56
C SER A 6 -24.32 -20.44 -2.14
N PRO A 7 -23.78 -19.30 -2.62
CA PRO A 7 -22.42 -19.26 -3.11
C PRO A 7 -21.50 -19.77 -2.00
N THR A 8 -20.70 -20.80 -2.30
CA THR A 8 -19.62 -21.21 -1.42
C THR A 8 -18.75 -19.98 -1.13
N PRO A 9 -18.43 -19.66 0.13
CA PRO A 9 -17.54 -18.56 0.44
C PRO A 9 -16.26 -18.71 -0.38
N ALA A 10 -15.81 -17.63 -1.03
CA ALA A 10 -14.56 -17.65 -1.78
C ALA A 10 -13.44 -18.09 -0.83
N ARG A 11 -12.83 -19.25 -1.11
CA ARG A 11 -11.71 -19.77 -0.34
C ARG A 11 -10.42 -19.36 -1.04
N PHE A 12 -9.62 -18.57 -0.36
CA PHE A 12 -8.29 -18.20 -0.83
C PHE A 12 -7.26 -19.16 -0.25
N ASP A 13 -6.32 -19.63 -1.09
CA ASP A 13 -5.17 -20.43 -0.67
C ASP A 13 -3.93 -19.55 -0.44
N ALA A 14 -3.89 -18.38 -1.08
CA ALA A 14 -2.80 -17.42 -0.98
C ALA A 14 -3.30 -15.97 -0.86
N LEU A 15 -2.52 -15.16 -0.14
CA LEU A 15 -2.65 -13.71 -0.05
C LEU A 15 -1.35 -13.08 -0.56
N VAL A 16 -1.43 -12.12 -1.48
CA VAL A 16 -0.28 -11.34 -1.97
C VAL A 16 -0.54 -9.86 -1.71
N ALA A 17 0.29 -9.23 -0.89
CA ALA A 17 0.12 -7.86 -0.45
C ALA A 17 1.16 -6.91 -1.02
N PHE A 18 0.72 -5.74 -1.48
CA PHE A 18 1.52 -4.63 -1.96
C PHE A 18 1.12 -3.34 -1.23
N GLY A 19 2.06 -2.44 -1.04
CA GLY A 19 1.77 -1.17 -0.39
C GLY A 19 2.89 -0.63 0.48
N ASP A 20 2.47 0.05 1.54
CA ASP A 20 3.35 0.81 2.42
C ASP A 20 3.39 0.27 3.87
N SER A 21 3.69 1.16 4.83
CA SER A 21 3.78 0.88 6.26
C SER A 21 2.50 0.34 6.89
N PHE A 22 1.33 0.58 6.29
CA PHE A 22 0.09 -0.01 6.75
C PHE A 22 0.07 -1.53 6.55
N SER A 23 0.79 -2.02 5.55
CA SER A 23 0.78 -3.43 5.14
C SER A 23 2.10 -4.14 5.43
N ASP A 24 3.22 -3.42 5.55
CA ASP A 24 4.55 -4.00 5.80
C ASP A 24 4.60 -4.79 7.13
N THR A 25 5.11 -6.01 7.05
CA THR A 25 5.28 -6.92 8.19
C THR A 25 6.73 -7.04 8.67
N HIS A 26 7.71 -6.74 7.82
CA HIS A 26 9.14 -6.80 8.17
C HIS A 26 10.11 -6.30 7.09
N ASN A 27 9.65 -5.95 5.89
CA ASN A 27 10.51 -5.70 4.75
C ASN A 27 11.42 -4.47 4.96
N LEU A 28 10.90 -3.36 5.51
CA LEU A 28 11.78 -2.24 5.88
C LEU A 28 12.76 -2.63 7.01
N PHE A 29 12.33 -3.49 7.92
CA PHE A 29 13.16 -3.94 9.02
C PHE A 29 14.32 -4.79 8.53
N ASP A 30 14.09 -5.67 7.56
CA ASP A 30 15.16 -6.46 6.96
C ASP A 30 16.18 -5.59 6.21
N LEU A 31 15.75 -4.48 5.59
CA LEU A 31 16.65 -3.58 4.88
C LEU A 31 17.47 -2.68 5.82
N TYR A 32 16.83 -2.11 6.84
CA TYR A 32 17.42 -1.00 7.62
C TYR A 32 17.33 -1.18 9.14
N GLY A 33 16.72 -2.26 9.60
CA GLY A 33 16.42 -2.49 11.02
C GLY A 33 15.44 -1.48 11.59
N LEU A 34 14.54 -0.92 10.76
CA LEU A 34 13.48 0.01 11.14
C LEU A 34 12.09 -0.62 10.96
N PRO A 35 11.10 -0.25 11.78
CA PRO A 35 11.20 0.66 12.91
C PRO A 35 11.88 0.03 14.13
N LYS A 36 12.53 0.85 14.96
CA LYS A 36 13.10 0.43 16.25
C LYS A 36 12.00 0.29 17.32
N PRO A 37 12.25 -0.35 18.47
CA PRO A 37 11.33 -0.27 19.61
C PRO A 37 10.90 1.18 19.91
N PRO A 38 9.64 1.43 20.31
CA PRO A 38 8.67 0.49 20.86
C PRO A 38 7.75 -0.19 19.83
N TYR A 39 8.07 -0.10 18.54
CA TYR A 39 7.30 -0.77 17.48
C TYR A 39 7.39 -2.30 17.58
N PHE A 40 6.29 -2.98 17.21
CA PHE A 40 6.15 -4.42 17.35
C PHE A 40 6.88 -5.15 16.22
N ASN A 41 7.97 -5.87 16.54
CA ASN A 41 8.65 -6.81 15.64
C ASN A 41 8.82 -6.29 14.19
N GLY A 42 9.25 -5.04 14.02
CA GLY A 42 9.49 -4.44 12.69
C GLY A 42 8.24 -3.98 11.92
N ARG A 43 7.05 -3.97 12.53
CA ARG A 43 5.83 -3.34 11.98
C ARG A 43 5.78 -1.88 12.41
N TYR A 44 5.25 -0.99 11.57
CA TYR A 44 4.87 0.38 11.98
C TYR A 44 3.56 0.40 12.79
N SER A 45 3.46 -0.48 13.78
CA SER A 45 2.33 -0.68 14.67
C SER A 45 2.83 -1.18 16.04
N ASN A 46 1.94 -1.21 17.04
CA ASN A 46 2.18 -1.82 18.35
C ASN A 46 1.75 -3.31 18.39
N GLY A 47 1.38 -3.87 17.25
CA GLY A 47 1.01 -5.26 17.07
C GLY A 47 1.05 -5.65 15.59
N PRO A 48 0.44 -6.78 15.21
CA PRO A 48 0.27 -7.16 13.82
C PRO A 48 -0.43 -6.07 13.00
N VAL A 49 -0.16 -6.01 11.70
CA VAL A 49 -0.86 -5.14 10.75
C VAL A 49 -2.06 -5.85 10.12
N TRP A 50 -2.91 -5.11 9.40
CA TRP A 50 -4.18 -5.61 8.88
C TRP A 50 -4.03 -6.85 7.97
N ILE A 51 -2.93 -6.94 7.21
CA ILE A 51 -2.62 -8.10 6.36
C ILE A 51 -2.51 -9.40 7.18
N GLU A 52 -1.94 -9.33 8.39
CA GLU A 52 -1.78 -10.50 9.26
C GLU A 52 -3.15 -10.95 9.82
N TYR A 53 -4.02 -10.00 10.17
CA TYR A 53 -5.39 -10.31 10.59
C TYR A 53 -6.24 -10.86 9.44
N LEU A 54 -6.15 -10.26 8.24
CA LEU A 54 -6.87 -10.72 7.06
C LEU A 54 -6.44 -12.14 6.69
N SER A 55 -5.12 -12.39 6.68
CA SER A 55 -4.55 -13.71 6.41
C SER A 55 -5.11 -14.76 7.37
N ALA A 56 -5.11 -14.48 8.68
CA ALA A 56 -5.66 -15.37 9.69
C ALA A 56 -7.17 -15.59 9.53
N GLN A 57 -7.94 -14.53 9.26
CA GLN A 57 -9.40 -14.61 9.10
C GLN A 57 -9.81 -15.43 7.86
N LEU A 58 -9.05 -15.33 6.78
CA LEU A 58 -9.27 -16.12 5.56
C LEU A 58 -8.71 -17.53 5.64
N SER A 59 -7.90 -17.84 6.68
CA SER A 59 -7.19 -19.11 6.82
C SER A 59 -6.35 -19.45 5.58
N VAL A 60 -5.75 -18.43 4.95
CA VAL A 60 -4.85 -18.63 3.81
C VAL A 60 -3.58 -19.35 4.27
N ALA A 61 -3.14 -20.33 3.48
CA ALA A 61 -1.96 -21.13 3.81
C ALA A 61 -0.66 -20.36 3.55
N ASN A 62 -0.66 -19.46 2.57
CA ASN A 62 0.52 -18.71 2.15
C ASN A 62 0.22 -17.22 2.11
N THR A 63 1.09 -16.41 2.70
CA THR A 63 1.04 -14.95 2.59
C THR A 63 2.38 -14.44 2.08
N TYR A 64 2.34 -13.71 0.97
CA TYR A 64 3.51 -13.07 0.37
C TYR A 64 3.32 -11.56 0.47
N ASN A 65 4.23 -10.89 1.17
CA ASN A 65 4.11 -9.46 1.43
C ASN A 65 5.27 -8.72 0.76
N PHE A 66 4.93 -7.88 -0.20
CA PHE A 66 5.84 -7.03 -0.94
C PHE A 66 5.73 -5.56 -0.52
N ALA A 67 4.91 -5.23 0.47
CA ALA A 67 4.79 -3.87 0.99
C ALA A 67 6.07 -3.45 1.75
N TYR A 68 6.50 -2.20 1.57
CA TYR A 68 7.64 -1.62 2.29
C TYR A 68 7.20 -0.35 3.00
N ALA A 69 7.47 -0.25 4.30
CA ALA A 69 7.18 0.97 5.03
C ALA A 69 7.91 2.19 4.47
N GLY A 70 7.17 3.24 4.10
CA GLY A 70 7.72 4.42 3.42
C GLY A 70 7.57 4.40 1.89
N SER A 71 7.09 3.29 1.31
CA SER A 71 6.77 3.21 -0.12
C SER A 71 5.71 4.23 -0.52
N SER A 72 5.97 4.97 -1.60
CA SER A 72 4.97 5.73 -2.35
C SER A 72 4.36 4.87 -3.47
N ALA A 73 3.33 5.38 -4.13
CA ALA A 73 2.81 4.81 -5.36
C ALA A 73 3.83 4.97 -6.51
N ASP A 74 4.51 6.13 -6.55
CA ASP A 74 5.63 6.42 -7.44
C ASP A 74 6.75 7.14 -6.66
N ASN A 75 8.01 6.77 -6.88
CA ASN A 75 9.17 7.35 -6.16
C ASN A 75 9.58 8.74 -6.66
N ALA A 76 8.69 9.50 -7.33
CA ALA A 76 8.95 10.89 -7.68
C ALA A 76 9.23 11.78 -6.45
N ASP A 77 8.70 11.39 -5.28
CA ASP A 77 8.90 12.08 -4.02
C ASP A 77 9.78 11.30 -3.06
N SER A 78 10.90 11.92 -2.64
CA SER A 78 11.84 11.29 -1.73
C SER A 78 11.34 11.27 -0.27
N LEU A 79 11.61 10.16 0.43
CA LEU A 79 11.53 9.98 1.88
C LEU A 79 12.48 10.92 2.66
N THR A 80 13.55 11.39 2.02
CA THR A 80 14.66 12.14 2.65
C THR A 80 14.17 13.33 3.51
N PRO A 81 13.22 14.17 3.07
CA PRO A 81 12.82 15.36 3.84
C PRO A 81 12.11 15.02 5.15
N LEU A 82 11.35 13.93 5.22
CA LEU A 82 10.74 13.48 6.48
C LEU A 82 11.81 12.94 7.46
N LEU A 83 12.83 12.26 6.93
CA LEU A 83 13.97 11.80 7.73
C LEU A 83 14.85 12.96 8.19
N GLU A 84 14.95 14.04 7.41
CA GLU A 84 15.62 15.28 7.83
C GLU A 84 14.91 15.91 9.03
N MET A 85 13.57 15.96 9.01
CA MET A 85 12.77 16.49 10.13
C MET A 85 12.94 15.69 11.43
N THR A 86 13.26 14.39 11.34
CA THR A 86 13.50 13.54 12.50
C THR A 86 14.97 13.47 12.91
N GLY A 87 15.87 14.13 12.17
CA GLY A 87 17.32 14.06 12.39
C GLY A 87 17.95 12.74 11.94
N ALA A 88 17.19 11.86 11.29
CA ALA A 88 17.63 10.55 10.79
C ALA A 88 18.34 10.63 9.42
N SER A 89 18.23 11.75 8.71
CA SER A 89 18.75 11.92 7.33
C SER A 89 20.26 11.86 7.17
N LYS A 90 21.04 12.05 8.25
CA LYS A 90 22.50 12.15 8.14
C LYS A 90 23.23 10.81 7.98
N ILE A 91 22.51 9.69 7.94
CA ILE A 91 23.15 8.37 8.10
C ILE A 91 22.92 7.42 6.90
N PHE A 92 21.85 7.53 6.11
CA PHE A 92 21.60 6.63 4.96
C PHE A 92 20.75 7.27 3.85
N ASP A 93 21.00 6.88 2.59
CA ASP A 93 20.11 7.11 1.45
C ASP A 93 18.92 6.14 1.57
N PHE A 94 17.94 6.53 2.38
CA PHE A 94 16.75 5.72 2.65
C PHE A 94 15.87 5.67 1.40
N ARG A 95 15.95 4.55 0.70
CA ARG A 95 15.08 4.24 -0.44
C ARG A 95 14.31 2.96 -0.19
N THR A 96 13.02 3.00 -0.47
CA THR A 96 12.13 1.85 -0.43
C THR A 96 11.54 1.61 -1.82
N PRO A 97 11.32 0.34 -2.20
CA PRO A 97 10.62 0.02 -3.44
C PRO A 97 9.26 0.70 -3.52
N ASP A 98 9.01 1.47 -4.59
CA ASP A 98 7.65 1.91 -4.95
C ASP A 98 6.83 0.74 -5.48
N LEU A 99 5.55 0.98 -5.83
CA LEU A 99 4.68 -0.07 -6.36
C LEU A 99 5.24 -0.77 -7.61
N THR A 100 5.88 -0.03 -8.52
CA THR A 100 6.47 -0.64 -9.73
C THR A 100 7.58 -1.61 -9.34
N GLU A 101 8.47 -1.19 -8.43
CA GLU A 101 9.55 -2.04 -7.96
C GLU A 101 9.05 -3.22 -7.11
N GLN A 102 7.98 -3.05 -6.33
CA GLN A 102 7.33 -4.15 -5.61
C GLN A 102 6.74 -5.19 -6.59
N LEU A 103 6.19 -4.77 -7.73
CA LEU A 103 5.72 -5.68 -8.77
C LEU A 103 6.88 -6.49 -9.37
N GLU A 104 8.02 -5.86 -9.63
CA GLU A 104 9.21 -6.54 -10.14
C GLU A 104 9.78 -7.53 -9.12
N LEU A 105 9.76 -7.17 -7.83
CA LEU A 105 10.11 -8.11 -6.75
C LEU A 105 9.16 -9.32 -6.73
N TYR A 106 7.86 -9.10 -6.88
CA TYR A 106 6.88 -10.18 -7.01
C TYR A 106 7.18 -11.11 -8.20
N LYS A 107 7.38 -10.55 -9.39
CA LYS A 107 7.74 -11.30 -10.60
C LYS A 107 9.04 -12.10 -10.41
N SER A 108 10.04 -11.52 -9.73
CA SER A 108 11.34 -12.17 -9.48
C SER A 108 11.23 -13.43 -8.62
N LYS A 109 10.19 -13.54 -7.76
CA LYS A 109 9.97 -14.73 -6.94
C LYS A 109 9.49 -15.94 -7.74
N SER A 110 9.02 -15.73 -8.98
CA SER A 110 8.53 -16.80 -9.85
C SER A 110 7.50 -17.71 -9.15
N LEU A 111 6.61 -17.11 -8.35
CA LEU A 111 5.61 -17.85 -7.59
C LEU A 111 4.61 -18.50 -8.54
N VAL A 112 4.31 -19.78 -8.30
CA VAL A 112 3.25 -20.49 -9.03
C VAL A 112 1.99 -20.46 -8.17
N LEU A 113 1.13 -19.48 -8.42
CA LEU A 113 -0.11 -19.26 -7.68
C LEU A 113 -1.33 -19.51 -8.59
N ASN A 114 -2.40 -20.08 -8.03
CA ASN A 114 -3.68 -20.16 -8.72
C ASN A 114 -4.39 -18.82 -8.58
N SER A 115 -4.56 -18.09 -9.69
CA SER A 115 -5.14 -16.75 -9.66
C SER A 115 -6.61 -16.72 -9.20
N THR A 116 -7.34 -17.82 -9.36
CA THR A 116 -8.74 -17.95 -8.91
C THR A 116 -8.88 -18.15 -7.41
N THR A 117 -7.81 -18.57 -6.73
CA THR A 117 -7.78 -18.76 -5.27
C THR A 117 -6.69 -17.92 -4.60
N THR A 118 -6.17 -16.90 -5.30
CA THR A 118 -5.22 -15.93 -4.74
C THR A 118 -5.92 -14.59 -4.57
N LEU A 119 -5.88 -14.05 -3.36
CA LEU A 119 -6.30 -12.68 -3.08
C LEU A 119 -5.09 -11.76 -3.21
N PHE A 120 -5.19 -10.74 -4.05
CA PHE A 120 -4.22 -9.67 -4.11
C PHE A 120 -4.73 -8.45 -3.35
N THR A 121 -3.85 -7.73 -2.65
CA THR A 121 -4.20 -6.48 -1.97
C THR A 121 -3.26 -5.36 -2.33
N VAL A 122 -3.81 -4.17 -2.56
CA VAL A 122 -3.04 -2.95 -2.86
C VAL A 122 -3.47 -1.84 -1.90
N PHE A 123 -2.53 -1.33 -1.12
CA PHE A 123 -2.77 -0.16 -0.28
C PHE A 123 -1.54 0.76 -0.27
N SER A 124 -1.59 1.79 -1.10
CA SER A 124 -0.47 2.72 -1.33
C SER A 124 -0.99 4.14 -1.62
N GLY A 125 -0.06 5.08 -1.73
CA GLY A 125 -0.29 6.48 -2.07
C GLY A 125 -0.12 7.43 -0.88
N ALA A 126 -0.18 6.95 0.37
CA ALA A 126 -0.20 7.81 1.55
C ALA A 126 1.09 8.65 1.65
N ASN A 127 2.21 8.01 1.33
CA ASN A 127 3.53 8.61 1.37
C ASN A 127 3.74 9.69 0.32
N ASP A 128 3.14 9.58 -0.87
CA ASP A 128 3.13 10.62 -1.90
C ASP A 128 2.53 11.92 -1.33
N PHE A 129 1.40 11.81 -0.61
CA PHE A 129 0.78 12.96 0.02
C PHE A 129 1.58 13.49 1.20
N VAL A 130 2.08 12.61 2.07
CA VAL A 130 2.86 13.00 3.25
C VAL A 130 4.14 13.73 2.82
N PHE A 131 4.93 13.15 1.92
CA PHE A 131 6.23 13.71 1.52
C PHE A 131 6.07 15.03 0.79
N SER A 132 5.10 15.16 -0.11
CA SER A 132 4.78 16.45 -0.74
C SER A 132 4.32 17.48 0.29
N SER A 133 3.39 17.12 1.19
CA SER A 133 2.78 18.07 2.14
C SER A 133 3.75 18.60 3.20
N VAL A 134 4.72 17.80 3.65
CA VAL A 134 5.76 18.27 4.58
C VAL A 134 6.77 19.21 3.90
N GLN A 135 6.87 19.16 2.57
CA GLN A 135 7.76 20.01 1.76
C GLN A 135 7.09 21.30 1.24
N GLY A 136 5.83 21.58 1.60
CA GLY A 136 5.11 22.73 1.05
C GLY A 136 4.55 22.51 -0.35
N ARG A 137 4.56 21.26 -0.83
CA ARG A 137 4.05 20.91 -2.16
C ARG A 137 2.63 20.38 -2.03
N ILE A 138 1.80 20.72 -3.01
CA ILE A 138 0.44 20.19 -3.13
C ILE A 138 0.52 18.99 -4.09
N PRO A 139 0.36 17.75 -3.59
CA PRO A 139 0.36 16.57 -4.45
C PRO A 139 -0.86 16.60 -5.38
N LYS A 140 -0.73 15.97 -6.56
CA LYS A 140 -1.82 15.84 -7.55
C LYS A 140 -2.56 14.53 -7.28
N PRO A 141 -3.76 14.56 -6.67
CA PRO A 141 -4.40 13.34 -6.20
C PRO A 141 -4.76 12.39 -7.33
N GLU A 142 -5.14 12.91 -8.50
CA GLU A 142 -5.48 12.11 -9.67
C GLU A 142 -4.25 11.35 -10.20
N ALA A 143 -3.07 11.98 -10.21
CA ALA A 143 -1.83 11.32 -10.66
C ALA A 143 -1.41 10.19 -9.71
N VAL A 144 -1.53 10.39 -8.40
CA VAL A 144 -1.22 9.33 -7.42
C VAL A 144 -2.20 8.16 -7.58
N ALA A 145 -3.49 8.44 -7.84
CA ALA A 145 -4.47 7.41 -8.13
C ALA A 145 -4.15 6.65 -9.42
N ASP A 146 -3.74 7.35 -10.48
CA ASP A 146 -3.34 6.75 -11.76
C ASP A 146 -2.20 5.73 -11.56
N TYR A 147 -1.17 6.06 -10.78
CA TYR A 147 -0.09 5.12 -10.47
C TYR A 147 -0.57 3.82 -9.81
N VAL A 148 -1.52 3.91 -8.87
CA VAL A 148 -2.10 2.71 -8.22
C VAL A 148 -2.94 1.91 -9.21
N THR A 149 -3.65 2.56 -10.13
CA THR A 149 -4.47 1.88 -11.13
C THR A 149 -3.64 1.25 -12.25
N ASP A 150 -2.55 1.89 -12.65
CA ASP A 150 -1.58 1.37 -13.62
C ASP A 150 -0.81 0.18 -13.05
N PHE A 151 -0.40 0.27 -11.78
CA PHE A 151 0.14 -0.88 -11.03
C PHE A 151 -0.87 -2.03 -11.02
N THR A 152 -2.14 -1.75 -10.74
CA THR A 152 -3.19 -2.77 -10.69
C THR A 152 -3.37 -3.44 -12.06
N ALA A 153 -3.37 -2.68 -13.16
CA ALA A 153 -3.43 -3.23 -14.51
C ALA A 153 -2.23 -4.15 -14.78
N SER A 154 -1.02 -3.69 -14.44
CA SER A 154 0.21 -4.46 -14.59
C SER A 154 0.23 -5.73 -13.73
N LEU A 155 -0.38 -5.69 -12.54
CA LEU A 155 -0.54 -6.85 -11.66
C LEU A 155 -1.50 -7.88 -12.26
N ILE A 156 -2.62 -7.44 -12.84
CA ILE A 156 -3.56 -8.31 -13.55
C ILE A 156 -2.85 -9.01 -14.70
N GLU A 157 -2.12 -8.27 -15.54
CA GLU A 157 -1.36 -8.83 -16.65
C GLU A 157 -0.29 -9.84 -16.18
N ALA A 158 0.41 -9.53 -15.09
CA ALA A 158 1.49 -10.37 -14.58
C ALA A 158 1.02 -11.65 -13.87
N SER A 159 -0.19 -11.64 -13.29
CA SER A 159 -0.66 -12.72 -12.41
C SER A 159 -1.99 -13.35 -12.80
N ASN A 160 -2.67 -12.82 -13.82
CA ASN A 160 -4.06 -13.14 -14.16
C ASN A 160 -5.01 -12.98 -12.96
N ALA A 161 -4.75 -12.02 -12.08
CA ALA A 161 -5.50 -11.80 -10.85
C ALA A 161 -6.99 -11.59 -11.14
N THR A 162 -7.84 -12.37 -10.48
CA THR A 162 -9.31 -12.25 -10.55
C THR A 162 -9.94 -11.73 -9.25
N ALA A 163 -9.15 -11.63 -8.17
CA ALA A 163 -9.60 -11.12 -6.89
C ALA A 163 -8.57 -10.14 -6.34
N ILE A 164 -8.92 -8.85 -6.34
CA ILE A 164 -8.06 -7.76 -5.88
C ILE A 164 -8.85 -6.89 -4.92
N VAL A 165 -8.28 -6.59 -3.76
CA VAL A 165 -8.79 -5.59 -2.83
C VAL A 165 -7.87 -4.37 -2.86
N ILE A 166 -8.44 -3.22 -3.22
CA ILE A 166 -7.71 -1.95 -3.32
C ILE A 166 -8.31 -1.01 -2.27
N LEU A 167 -7.47 -0.48 -1.39
CA LEU A 167 -7.94 0.34 -0.27
C LEU A 167 -7.91 1.82 -0.64
N ASN A 168 -9.01 2.49 -0.31
CA ASN A 168 -9.07 3.95 -0.32
C ASN A 168 -8.17 4.56 0.74
N MET A 169 -7.73 5.79 0.47
CA MET A 169 -6.92 6.57 1.40
C MET A 169 -7.75 6.97 2.63
N PRO A 170 -7.28 6.69 3.86
CA PRO A 170 -7.88 7.21 5.07
C PRO A 170 -7.69 8.73 5.17
N PRO A 171 -8.42 9.41 6.07
CA PRO A 171 -8.26 10.85 6.29
C PRO A 171 -6.93 11.17 7.00
N ILE A 172 -5.83 11.21 6.24
CA ILE A 172 -4.46 11.37 6.75
C ILE A 172 -4.24 12.73 7.45
N GLN A 173 -5.10 13.71 7.20
CA GLN A 173 -5.07 15.02 7.86
C GLN A 173 -5.26 14.89 9.39
N PHE A 174 -5.93 13.83 9.86
CA PHE A 174 -6.13 13.59 11.29
C PHE A 174 -5.03 12.77 11.96
N THR A 175 -4.01 12.36 11.22
CA THR A 175 -2.85 11.66 11.79
C THR A 175 -1.94 12.63 12.56
N PRO A 176 -1.09 12.14 13.48
CA PRO A 176 -0.08 12.98 14.12
C PRO A 176 0.86 13.68 13.13
N VAL A 177 1.30 12.99 12.06
CA VAL A 177 2.11 13.60 11.00
C VAL A 177 1.32 14.65 10.21
N GLY A 178 0.00 14.49 10.09
CA GLY A 178 -0.89 15.46 9.47
C GLY A 178 -0.83 16.85 10.12
N ARG A 179 -0.50 16.93 11.42
CA ARG A 179 -0.29 18.20 12.12
C ARG A 179 0.96 18.96 11.68
N LEU A 180 1.91 18.27 11.04
CA LEU A 180 3.15 18.82 10.51
C LEU A 180 2.99 19.30 9.06
N PHE A 181 1.85 19.02 8.42
CA PHE A 181 1.61 19.47 7.07
C PHE A 181 1.57 21.00 7.01
N SER A 182 2.32 21.54 6.07
CA SER A 182 2.27 22.97 5.72
C SER A 182 1.01 23.33 4.92
N VAL A 183 0.34 22.32 4.37
CA VAL A 183 -0.94 22.43 3.65
C VAL A 183 -2.09 22.40 4.65
N ALA A 184 -3.08 23.28 4.46
CA ALA A 184 -4.24 23.37 5.37
C ALA A 184 -5.05 22.06 5.42
N GLN A 185 -5.52 21.69 6.61
CA GLN A 185 -6.19 20.40 6.88
C GLN A 185 -7.40 20.15 5.97
N ASN A 186 -8.20 21.18 5.69
CA ASN A 186 -9.35 21.09 4.79
C ASN A 186 -8.93 20.89 3.32
N VAL A 187 -7.78 21.41 2.92
CA VAL A 187 -7.20 21.15 1.60
C VAL A 187 -6.75 19.70 1.52
N VAL A 188 -6.03 19.19 2.51
CA VAL A 188 -5.61 17.78 2.57
C VAL A 188 -6.82 16.84 2.55
N ALA A 189 -7.88 17.14 3.30
CA ALA A 189 -9.12 16.38 3.25
C ALA A 189 -9.72 16.33 1.83
N SER A 190 -9.75 17.47 1.12
CA SER A 190 -10.21 17.51 -0.27
C SER A 190 -9.33 16.71 -1.22
N LEU A 191 -8.01 16.67 -0.99
CA LEU A 191 -7.08 15.84 -1.77
C LEU A 191 -7.38 14.34 -1.59
N MET A 192 -7.69 13.90 -0.36
CA MET A 192 -8.07 12.50 -0.09
C MET A 192 -9.37 12.11 -0.80
N THR A 193 -10.37 12.99 -0.78
CA THR A 193 -11.63 12.77 -1.51
C THR A 193 -11.36 12.60 -3.01
N LYS A 194 -10.61 13.52 -3.62
CA LYS A 194 -10.29 13.46 -5.05
C LYS A 194 -9.49 12.22 -5.43
N TYR A 195 -8.54 11.82 -4.58
CA TYR A 195 -7.77 10.60 -4.78
C TYR A 195 -8.69 9.37 -4.78
N ASN A 196 -9.59 9.26 -3.78
CA ASN A 196 -10.51 8.13 -3.67
C ASN A 196 -11.53 8.07 -4.83
N GLU A 197 -11.99 9.23 -5.30
CA GLU A 197 -12.85 9.34 -6.49
C GLU A 197 -12.10 8.86 -7.74
N ALA A 198 -10.92 9.42 -8.01
CA ALA A 198 -10.09 9.03 -9.16
C ALA A 198 -9.67 7.56 -9.13
N LEU A 199 -9.34 7.02 -7.95
CA LEU A 199 -9.01 5.62 -7.75
C LEU A 199 -10.20 4.71 -8.11
N THR A 200 -11.40 5.07 -7.63
CA THR A 200 -12.63 4.32 -7.93
C THR A 200 -12.93 4.32 -9.43
N GLU A 201 -12.80 5.47 -10.08
CA GLU A 201 -12.98 5.61 -11.53
C GLU A 201 -11.95 4.80 -12.33
N GLY A 202 -10.68 4.85 -11.94
CA GLY A 202 -9.61 4.11 -12.60
C GLY A 202 -9.73 2.59 -12.43
N VAL A 203 -10.02 2.10 -11.22
CA VAL A 203 -10.24 0.65 -10.98
C VAL A 203 -11.40 0.12 -11.81
N THR A 204 -12.48 0.89 -11.97
CA THR A 204 -13.62 0.51 -12.81
C THR A 204 -13.23 0.36 -14.28
N ARG A 205 -12.29 1.18 -14.77
CA ARG A 205 -11.74 1.08 -16.14
C ARG A 205 -10.80 -0.12 -16.32
N THR A 206 -10.07 -0.49 -15.27
CA THR A 206 -9.09 -1.60 -15.29
C THR A 206 -9.77 -2.98 -15.18
N SER A 207 -10.97 -3.05 -14.60
CA SER A 207 -11.68 -4.31 -14.30
C SER A 207 -12.45 -4.92 -15.49
N VAL A 208 -11.87 -4.87 -16.70
CA VAL A 208 -12.50 -5.39 -17.94
C VAL A 208 -12.61 -6.90 -17.96
#